data_AF-A0A813TJG0-F1
#
_entry.id   AF-A0A813TJG0-F1
#
_cell.length_a   1.000
_cell.length_b   1.000
_cell.length_c   1.000
_cell.angle_alpha   90.00
_cell.angle_beta   90.00
_cell.angle_gamma   90.00
#
_symmetry.space_group_name_H-M   'P 1'
#
loop_
_entity.id
_entity.type
_entity.pdbx_description
1 polymer ?
#
loop_
_entity_poly.entity_id
_entity_poly.type
_entity_poly.pdbx_seq_one_letter_code
_entity_poly.pdbx_strand_id
1 'polypeptide(L)'
;MEKNIVLLDNLYKNHFQNVIFCGGKILNKLSGERGLRKKFDSYTFIEMINFDYGRHHYFCMSKAIEMGFKTQGFLLLSDDIMIKIWNLKKMDSTKVWFSSDIILGLDPSSKIEWYHWSKVRNYVYLLNHLKKIDESNLSNSETRIVKDYLKNINLNQEFVSNVTKVTYTGSDIFYIPKEKFASCYYINRRMRRYRVFLEIAVPMILAGLDTNKNIQKLNGYYEWNKKPLNYDLNYKQIDFFHPFKLSKIDNYNVGRNYCKNYVVEYFFNSFENLLV
;
A
#
# COMPACT_ATOMS: atom_id res chain seq x y z
N MET A 1 7.93 18.14 -7.69
CA MET A 1 8.28 16.77 -7.26
C MET A 1 9.36 16.82 -6.19
N GLU A 2 10.52 17.48 -6.42
CA GLU A 2 11.59 17.67 -5.42
C GLU A 2 11.06 18.12 -4.05
N LYS A 3 10.32 19.22 -3.98
CA LYS A 3 9.81 19.78 -2.72
C LYS A 3 9.02 18.75 -1.90
N ASN A 4 8.21 17.92 -2.56
CA ASN A 4 7.42 16.89 -1.90
C ASN A 4 8.30 15.73 -1.39
N ILE A 5 9.30 15.30 -2.17
CA ILE A 5 10.24 14.23 -1.75
C ILE A 5 11.00 14.67 -0.50
N VAL A 6 11.54 15.89 -0.50
CA VAL A 6 12.27 16.45 0.66
C VAL A 6 11.36 16.57 1.88
N LEU A 7 10.12 17.02 1.70
CA LEU A 7 9.16 17.15 2.78
C LEU A 7 8.78 15.77 3.36
N LEU A 8 8.44 14.80 2.52
CA LEU A 8 8.08 13.45 2.93
C LEU A 8 9.26 12.75 3.63
N ASP A 9 10.47 12.91 3.13
CA ASP A 9 11.68 12.39 3.78
C ASP A 9 11.86 13.00 5.17
N ASN A 10 11.76 14.33 5.31
CA ASN A 10 11.83 14.98 6.62
C ASN A 10 10.73 14.51 7.59
N LEU A 11 9.52 14.23 7.09
CA LEU A 11 8.41 13.73 7.89
C LEU A 11 8.66 12.30 8.39
N TYR A 12 9.32 11.45 7.59
CA TYR A 12 9.35 10.01 7.82
C TYR A 12 10.71 9.44 8.26
N LYS A 13 11.83 10.09 7.93
CA LYS A 13 13.18 9.57 8.19
C LYS A 13 13.52 9.35 9.67
N ASN A 14 12.85 10.06 10.57
CA ASN A 14 13.02 9.90 12.02
C ASN A 14 12.14 8.80 12.63
N HIS A 15 11.23 8.21 11.85
CA HIS A 15 10.30 7.18 12.31
C HIS A 15 10.53 5.83 11.62
N PHE A 16 11.16 5.83 10.44
CA PHE A 16 11.50 4.62 9.71
C PHE A 16 12.99 4.57 9.41
N GLN A 17 13.59 3.39 9.59
CA GLN A 17 15.00 3.17 9.28
C GLN A 17 15.35 3.45 7.81
N ASN A 18 14.40 3.19 6.91
CA ASN A 18 14.57 3.40 5.47
C ASN A 18 13.33 4.09 4.91
N VAL A 19 13.54 5.14 4.11
CA VAL A 19 12.48 5.80 3.32
C VAL A 19 12.81 5.61 1.84
N ILE A 20 11.87 5.03 1.09
CA ILE A 20 12.07 4.66 -0.31
C ILE A 20 11.02 5.36 -1.17
N PHE A 21 11.47 6.07 -2.20
CA PHE A 21 10.60 6.77 -3.14
C PHE A 21 10.41 5.97 -4.41
N CYS A 22 9.16 5.71 -4.77
CA CYS A 22 8.81 4.80 -5.84
C CYS A 22 7.92 5.44 -6.89
N GLY A 23 8.18 5.19 -8.17
CA GLY A 23 7.43 5.84 -9.24
C GLY A 23 8.05 5.72 -10.61
N GLY A 24 7.32 6.19 -11.62
CA GLY A 24 7.76 6.17 -13.00
C GLY A 24 8.49 7.44 -13.42
N LYS A 25 9.59 7.25 -14.16
CA LYS A 25 10.52 8.24 -14.69
C LYS A 25 11.07 9.17 -13.61
N ILE A 26 11.33 8.67 -12.39
CA ILE A 26 11.80 9.48 -11.27
C ILE A 26 13.14 10.12 -11.62
N LEU A 27 14.11 9.33 -12.09
CA LEU A 27 15.45 9.83 -12.38
C LEU A 27 15.39 10.92 -13.45
N ASN A 28 14.57 10.75 -14.48
CA ASN A 28 14.37 11.74 -15.54
C ASN A 28 13.67 13.01 -15.00
N LYS A 29 12.67 12.86 -14.14
CA LYS A 29 11.99 14.00 -13.50
C LYS A 29 12.88 14.76 -12.53
N LEU A 30 13.90 14.13 -11.98
CA LEU A 30 14.94 14.76 -11.17
C LEU A 30 16.13 15.25 -12.00
N SER A 31 16.31 14.76 -13.24
CA SER A 31 17.51 15.00 -14.05
C SER A 31 17.73 16.45 -14.46
N GLY A 32 16.65 17.23 -14.65
CA GLY A 32 16.75 18.68 -14.88
C GLY A 32 17.37 19.46 -13.72
N GLU A 33 17.46 18.84 -12.54
CA GLU A 33 17.90 19.45 -11.28
C GLU A 33 19.11 18.72 -10.64
N ARG A 34 19.43 17.50 -11.10
CA ARG A 34 20.57 16.68 -10.62
C ARG A 34 21.93 17.35 -10.82
N GLY A 35 22.07 18.19 -11.84
CA GLY A 35 23.29 18.97 -12.08
C GLY A 35 23.61 19.98 -10.98
N LEU A 36 22.66 20.32 -10.09
CA LEU A 36 22.81 21.40 -9.13
C LEU A 36 22.92 20.95 -7.67
N ARG A 37 22.54 19.71 -7.29
CA ARG A 37 22.51 19.28 -5.88
C ARG A 37 22.77 17.78 -5.69
N LYS A 38 23.91 17.43 -5.07
CA LYS A 38 24.22 16.12 -4.44
C LYS A 38 23.21 15.66 -3.38
N LYS A 39 22.20 16.49 -3.09
CA LYS A 39 21.18 16.28 -2.07
C LYS A 39 20.41 14.98 -2.25
N PHE A 40 20.18 14.53 -3.48
CA PHE A 40 19.42 13.30 -3.75
C PHE A 40 20.24 12.01 -3.71
N ASP A 41 21.57 12.10 -3.56
CA ASP A 41 22.44 10.91 -3.52
C ASP A 41 22.22 10.08 -2.25
N SER A 42 21.68 10.69 -1.19
CA SER A 42 21.32 10.00 0.06
C SER A 42 19.92 9.37 0.04
N TYR A 43 19.16 9.53 -1.03
CA TYR A 43 17.78 9.05 -1.13
C TYR A 43 17.72 7.72 -1.89
N THR A 44 16.85 6.82 -1.43
CA THR A 44 16.62 5.56 -2.13
C THR A 44 15.44 5.71 -3.10
N PHE A 45 15.68 5.41 -4.38
CA PHE A 45 14.67 5.46 -5.43
C PHE A 45 14.45 4.09 -6.08
N ILE A 46 13.18 3.72 -6.26
CA ILE A 46 12.77 2.58 -7.09
C ILE A 46 12.07 3.10 -8.34
N GLU A 47 12.74 2.95 -9.47
CA GLU A 47 12.22 3.29 -10.80
C GLU A 47 11.26 2.19 -11.28
N MET A 48 10.00 2.57 -11.50
CA MET A 48 8.95 1.65 -11.91
C MET A 48 8.65 1.74 -13.40
N ILE A 49 8.96 0.67 -14.13
CA ILE A 49 8.65 0.55 -15.56
C ILE A 49 7.14 0.32 -15.74
N ASN A 50 6.53 1.04 -16.69
CA ASN A 50 5.09 0.98 -16.97
C ASN A 50 4.24 1.26 -15.72
N PHE A 51 4.64 2.30 -14.98
CA PHE A 51 3.91 2.84 -13.84
C PHE A 51 2.66 3.60 -14.34
N ASP A 52 1.67 2.85 -14.81
CA ASP A 52 0.39 3.33 -15.37
C ASP A 52 -0.41 4.15 -14.33
N TYR A 53 0.00 5.38 -14.03
CA TYR A 53 -0.65 6.27 -13.04
C TYR A 53 -0.87 5.61 -11.67
N GLY A 54 0.13 4.91 -11.14
CA GLY A 54 0.03 4.28 -9.81
C GLY A 54 -0.83 3.01 -9.73
N ARG A 55 -1.50 2.60 -10.83
CA ARG A 55 -2.41 1.43 -10.89
C ARG A 55 -1.83 0.10 -10.39
N HIS A 56 -0.50 0.01 -10.32
CA HIS A 56 0.24 -1.19 -9.88
C HIS A 56 1.30 -0.84 -8.82
N HIS A 57 1.10 0.23 -8.06
CA HIS A 57 2.10 0.71 -7.09
C HIS A 57 2.46 -0.30 -6.00
N TYR A 58 1.56 -1.24 -5.70
CA TYR A 58 1.83 -2.39 -4.82
C TYR A 58 3.06 -3.20 -5.26
N PHE A 59 3.41 -3.19 -6.55
CA PHE A 59 4.60 -3.89 -7.05
C PHE A 59 5.91 -3.26 -6.55
N CYS A 60 5.87 -2.02 -6.06
CA CYS A 60 7.00 -1.41 -5.40
C CYS A 60 7.46 -2.19 -4.16
N MET A 61 6.51 -2.77 -3.42
CA MET A 61 6.79 -3.66 -2.29
C MET A 61 7.72 -4.82 -2.69
N SER A 62 7.48 -5.43 -3.86
CA SER A 62 8.34 -6.51 -4.36
C SER A 62 9.76 -6.03 -4.63
N LYS A 63 9.91 -4.80 -5.13
CA LYS A 63 11.22 -4.19 -5.36
C LYS A 63 11.94 -3.85 -4.07
N ALA A 64 11.23 -3.33 -3.07
CA ALA A 64 11.81 -3.10 -1.74
C ALA A 64 12.27 -4.42 -1.07
N ILE A 65 11.51 -5.51 -1.23
CA ILE A 65 11.90 -6.84 -0.73
C ILE A 65 13.18 -7.35 -1.43
N GLU A 66 13.28 -7.17 -2.76
CA GLU A 66 14.48 -7.56 -3.54
C GLU A 66 15.76 -6.85 -3.06
N MET A 67 15.63 -5.65 -2.48
CA MET A 67 16.77 -4.88 -1.98
C MET A 67 17.38 -5.44 -0.69
N GLY A 68 16.72 -6.39 -0.02
CA GLY A 68 17.31 -7.12 1.10
C GLY A 68 17.56 -6.28 2.36
N PHE A 69 16.79 -5.20 2.56
CA PHE A 69 16.90 -4.38 3.77
C PHE A 69 16.65 -5.20 5.04
N LYS A 70 17.47 -4.97 6.07
CA LYS A 70 17.28 -5.55 7.41
C LYS A 70 16.19 -4.79 8.16
N THR A 71 14.93 -5.11 7.87
CA THR A 71 13.74 -4.49 8.48
C THR A 71 12.79 -5.55 9.06
N GLN A 72 11.89 -5.15 9.97
CA GLN A 72 10.79 -5.98 10.49
C GLN A 72 9.61 -6.07 9.51
N GLY A 73 9.51 -5.15 8.57
CA GLY A 73 8.47 -5.13 7.56
C GLY A 73 8.56 -3.88 6.68
N PHE A 74 7.58 -3.73 5.81
CA PHE A 74 7.47 -2.55 4.94
C PHE A 74 6.04 -2.00 5.00
N LEU A 75 5.93 -0.69 5.22
CA LEU A 75 4.71 0.07 5.03
C LEU A 75 4.75 0.72 3.64
N LEU A 76 3.74 0.46 2.82
CA LEU A 76 3.55 1.14 1.54
C LEU A 76 2.50 2.24 1.72
N LEU A 77 2.77 3.40 1.13
CA LEU A 77 1.90 4.58 1.12
C LEU A 77 1.83 5.16 -0.29
N SER A 78 0.63 5.49 -0.78
CA SER A 78 0.44 6.37 -1.94
C SER A 78 0.89 7.80 -1.63
N ASP A 79 1.12 8.60 -2.68
CA ASP A 79 1.59 9.98 -2.55
C ASP A 79 0.53 10.96 -2.04
N ASP A 80 -0.72 10.52 -1.94
CA ASP A 80 -1.85 11.27 -1.41
C ASP A 80 -2.46 10.67 -0.13
N ILE A 81 -1.61 10.05 0.70
CA ILE A 81 -1.96 9.67 2.08
C ILE A 81 -1.38 10.67 3.08
N MET A 82 -2.23 11.18 3.97
CA MET A 82 -1.78 11.80 5.21
C MET A 82 -1.96 10.81 6.36
N ILE A 83 -0.86 10.43 7.00
CA ILE A 83 -0.86 9.46 8.11
C ILE A 83 -0.31 10.07 9.39
N LYS A 84 -0.98 9.81 10.51
CA LYS A 84 -0.50 10.10 11.85
C LYS A 84 0.51 9.04 12.27
N ILE A 85 1.76 9.23 11.85
CA ILE A 85 2.81 8.23 12.02
C ILE A 85 3.03 7.82 13.49
N TRP A 86 2.82 8.74 14.43
CA TRP A 86 2.91 8.47 15.86
C TRP A 86 1.88 7.45 16.35
N ASN A 87 0.72 7.33 15.68
CA ASN A 87 -0.27 6.30 15.98
C ASN A 87 0.19 4.90 15.57
N LEU A 88 1.19 4.76 14.69
CA LEU A 88 1.65 3.44 14.25
C LEU A 88 2.42 2.68 15.32
N LYS A 89 2.90 3.35 16.37
CA LYS A 89 3.60 2.68 17.49
C LYS A 89 2.74 1.67 18.24
N LYS A 90 1.41 1.87 18.22
CA LYS A 90 0.44 0.94 18.84
C LYS A 90 0.13 -0.27 17.96
N MET A 91 0.66 -0.30 16.74
CA MET A 91 0.38 -1.35 15.77
C MET A 91 1.35 -2.52 15.95
N ASP A 92 0.82 -3.75 15.87
CA ASP A 92 1.59 -4.97 15.99
C ASP A 92 2.34 -5.25 14.69
N SER A 93 3.64 -4.96 14.66
CA SER A 93 4.51 -5.12 13.49
C SER A 93 4.66 -6.56 13.00
N THR A 94 4.16 -7.55 13.74
CA THR A 94 4.12 -8.96 13.30
C THR A 94 2.88 -9.29 12.45
N LYS A 95 1.89 -8.38 12.40
CA LYS A 95 0.65 -8.53 11.64
C LYS A 95 0.67 -7.71 10.36
N VAL A 96 -0.14 -8.14 9.41
CA VAL A 96 -0.47 -7.32 8.23
C VAL A 96 -1.38 -6.17 8.67
N TRP A 97 -1.10 -4.95 8.22
CA TRP A 97 -1.97 -3.79 8.48
C TRP A 97 -2.69 -3.38 7.21
N PHE A 98 -3.99 -3.14 7.33
CA PHE A 98 -4.81 -2.71 6.21
C PHE A 98 -6.04 -1.91 6.67
N SER A 99 -6.60 -1.08 5.81
CA SER A 99 -7.71 -0.18 6.18
C SER A 99 -9.11 -0.78 6.04
N SER A 100 -9.22 -2.02 5.56
CA SER A 100 -10.51 -2.64 5.24
C SER A 100 -10.50 -4.13 5.58
N ASP A 101 -11.69 -4.71 5.69
CA ASP A 101 -11.83 -6.17 5.70
C ASP A 101 -11.36 -6.75 4.36
N ILE A 102 -10.72 -7.91 4.44
CA ILE A 102 -10.30 -8.73 3.31
C ILE A 102 -11.27 -9.90 3.07
N ILE A 103 -12.49 -9.79 3.59
CA ILE A 103 -13.57 -10.75 3.37
C ILE A 103 -14.00 -10.71 1.90
N LEU A 104 -14.13 -11.88 1.29
CA LEU A 104 -14.41 -12.07 -0.13
C LEU A 104 -15.90 -12.37 -0.33
N GLY A 105 -16.65 -11.33 -0.66
CA GLY A 105 -18.12 -11.36 -0.76
C GLY A 105 -18.67 -11.22 -2.18
N LEU A 106 -17.88 -10.75 -3.14
CA LEU A 106 -18.39 -10.37 -4.45
C LEU A 106 -18.19 -11.48 -5.48
N ASP A 107 -19.27 -11.85 -6.16
CA ASP A 107 -19.18 -12.75 -7.31
C ASP A 107 -18.50 -12.02 -8.48
N PRO A 108 -17.36 -12.50 -8.99
CA PRO A 108 -16.65 -11.88 -10.11
C PRO A 108 -17.45 -11.85 -11.43
N SER A 109 -18.55 -12.61 -11.54
CA SER A 109 -19.45 -12.61 -12.69
C SER A 109 -20.58 -11.58 -12.61
N SER A 110 -20.79 -10.99 -11.43
CA SER A 110 -21.85 -9.99 -11.21
C SER A 110 -21.62 -8.72 -12.03
N LYS A 111 -22.71 -7.98 -12.31
CA LYS A 111 -22.67 -6.66 -12.95
C LYS A 111 -22.70 -5.59 -11.85
N ILE A 112 -21.55 -5.28 -11.28
CA ILE A 112 -21.43 -4.22 -10.28
C ILE A 112 -21.05 -2.91 -10.96
N GLU A 113 -21.70 -1.81 -10.57
CA GLU A 113 -21.37 -0.45 -10.98
C GLU A 113 -20.14 0.07 -10.22
N TRP A 114 -18.98 -0.52 -10.53
CA TRP A 114 -17.69 0.02 -10.12
C TRP A 114 -16.81 0.24 -11.34
N TYR A 115 -16.24 1.44 -11.47
CA TYR A 115 -15.52 1.87 -12.66
C TYR A 115 -14.38 0.92 -13.07
N HIS A 116 -13.74 0.28 -12.09
CA HIS A 116 -12.65 -0.67 -12.33
C HIS A 116 -13.09 -2.14 -12.37
N TRP A 117 -14.39 -2.44 -12.31
CA TRP A 117 -14.91 -3.82 -12.27
C TRP A 117 -14.51 -4.64 -13.49
N SER A 118 -14.40 -4.00 -14.66
CA SER A 118 -13.85 -4.60 -15.88
C SER A 118 -12.46 -5.22 -15.70
N LYS A 119 -11.70 -4.81 -14.67
CA LYS A 119 -10.35 -5.30 -14.35
C LYS A 119 -10.33 -6.54 -13.46
N VAL A 120 -11.45 -6.97 -12.88
CA VAL A 120 -11.57 -8.21 -12.09
C VAL A 120 -11.19 -9.44 -12.92
N ARG A 121 -11.49 -9.44 -14.22
CA ARG A 121 -11.16 -10.53 -15.14
C ARG A 121 -9.68 -10.92 -15.10
N ASN A 122 -8.78 -9.95 -14.96
CA ASN A 122 -7.34 -10.20 -14.87
C ASN A 122 -7.00 -11.04 -13.62
N TYR A 123 -7.64 -10.76 -12.49
CA TYR A 123 -7.48 -11.55 -11.28
C TYR A 123 -8.08 -12.95 -11.44
N VAL A 124 -9.26 -13.07 -12.05
CA VAL A 124 -9.88 -14.38 -12.31
C VAL A 124 -8.98 -15.26 -13.18
N TYR A 125 -8.37 -14.70 -14.23
CA TYR A 125 -7.40 -15.42 -15.06
C TYR A 125 -6.17 -15.88 -14.27
N LEU A 126 -5.62 -15.00 -13.42
CA LEU A 126 -4.53 -15.37 -12.53
C LEU A 126 -4.93 -16.51 -11.60
N LEU A 127 -6.08 -16.41 -10.93
CA LEU A 127 -6.54 -17.41 -9.99
C LEU A 127 -6.74 -18.78 -10.65
N ASN A 128 -7.36 -18.79 -11.84
CA ASN A 128 -7.52 -20.02 -12.63
C ASN A 128 -6.18 -20.63 -13.03
N HIS A 129 -5.19 -19.79 -13.37
CA HIS A 129 -3.84 -20.27 -13.63
C HIS A 129 -3.18 -20.86 -12.38
N LEU A 130 -3.30 -20.21 -11.22
CA LEU A 130 -2.77 -20.73 -9.95
C LEU A 130 -3.40 -22.07 -9.55
N LYS A 131 -4.71 -22.25 -9.78
CA LYS A 131 -5.41 -23.51 -9.49
C LYS A 131 -5.01 -24.68 -10.41
N LYS A 132 -4.48 -24.37 -11.60
CA LYS A 132 -4.13 -25.34 -12.64
C LYS A 132 -2.63 -25.45 -12.84
N ILE A 133 -1.83 -24.81 -11.99
CA ILE A 133 -0.38 -24.83 -12.13
C ILE A 133 0.11 -26.25 -11.87
N ASP A 134 0.93 -26.77 -12.78
CA ASP A 134 1.58 -28.05 -12.59
C ASP A 134 2.67 -27.89 -11.52
N GLU A 135 2.49 -28.56 -10.38
CA GLU A 135 3.39 -28.47 -9.23
C GLU A 135 4.81 -28.93 -9.57
N SER A 136 4.99 -29.76 -10.61
CA SER A 136 6.32 -30.18 -11.08
C SER A 136 7.15 -29.03 -11.68
N ASN A 137 6.48 -27.95 -12.13
CA ASN A 137 7.12 -26.76 -12.68
C ASN A 137 7.45 -25.70 -11.61
N LEU A 138 7.19 -25.99 -10.33
CA LEU A 138 7.43 -25.09 -9.20
C LEU A 138 8.49 -25.66 -8.27
N SER A 139 9.30 -24.79 -7.68
CA SER A 139 10.10 -25.19 -6.53
C SER A 139 9.21 -25.54 -5.33
N ASN A 140 9.72 -26.36 -4.40
CA ASN A 140 9.00 -26.72 -3.17
C ASN A 140 8.48 -25.51 -2.39
N SER A 141 9.27 -24.43 -2.32
CA SER A 141 8.87 -23.17 -1.69
C SER A 141 7.69 -22.50 -2.41
N GLU A 142 7.72 -22.49 -3.74
CA GLU A 142 6.67 -21.86 -4.54
C GLU A 142 5.37 -22.65 -4.49
N THR A 143 5.44 -23.98 -4.53
CA THR A 143 4.29 -24.87 -4.33
C THR A 143 3.63 -24.62 -2.98
N ARG A 144 4.42 -24.50 -1.91
CA ARG A 144 3.89 -24.17 -0.57
C ARG A 144 3.21 -22.80 -0.57
N ILE A 145 3.83 -21.77 -1.15
CA ILE A 145 3.24 -20.43 -1.23
C ILE A 145 1.90 -20.45 -1.98
N VAL A 146 1.80 -21.16 -3.10
CA VAL A 146 0.54 -21.26 -3.86
C VAL A 146 -0.54 -21.98 -3.06
N LYS A 147 -0.19 -23.10 -2.40
CA LYS A 147 -1.14 -23.85 -1.56
C LYS A 147 -1.64 -23.01 -0.39
N ASP A 148 -0.74 -22.35 0.34
CA ASP A 148 -1.08 -21.48 1.47
C ASP A 148 -1.92 -20.29 1.00
N TYR A 149 -1.58 -19.69 -0.14
CA TYR A 149 -2.37 -18.61 -0.76
C TYR A 149 -3.80 -19.07 -1.06
N LEU A 150 -3.98 -20.17 -1.79
CA LEU A 150 -5.31 -20.67 -2.16
C LEU A 150 -6.13 -21.11 -0.94
N LYS A 151 -5.48 -21.68 0.08
CA LYS A 151 -6.09 -22.02 1.36
C LYS A 151 -6.64 -20.77 2.05
N ASN A 152 -5.85 -19.70 2.17
CA ASN A 152 -6.29 -18.46 2.80
C ASN A 152 -7.38 -17.75 1.99
N ILE A 153 -7.31 -17.78 0.67
CA ILE A 153 -8.39 -17.27 -0.20
C ILE A 153 -9.71 -17.99 0.08
N ASN A 154 -9.68 -19.31 0.32
CA ASN A 154 -10.88 -20.06 0.69
C ASN A 154 -11.36 -19.72 2.11
N LEU A 155 -10.44 -19.55 3.08
CA LEU A 155 -10.78 -19.18 4.45
C LEU A 155 -11.38 -17.78 4.58
N ASN A 156 -11.06 -16.88 3.64
CA ASN A 156 -11.59 -15.52 3.61
C ASN A 156 -12.87 -15.37 2.77
N GLN A 157 -13.45 -16.45 2.23
CA GLN A 157 -14.77 -16.39 1.58
C GLN A 157 -15.85 -16.06 2.61
N GLU A 158 -16.72 -15.09 2.32
CA GLU A 158 -17.85 -14.74 3.19
C GLU A 158 -18.85 -15.91 3.34
N PHE A 159 -19.03 -16.67 2.27
CA PHE A 159 -19.84 -17.89 2.26
C PHE A 159 -19.21 -18.90 1.31
N VAL A 160 -19.32 -20.19 1.68
CA VAL A 160 -18.83 -21.30 0.86
C VAL A 160 -19.65 -21.36 -0.42
N SER A 161 -18.97 -21.31 -1.56
CA SER A 161 -19.60 -21.48 -2.87
C SER A 161 -18.62 -22.09 -3.87
N ASN A 162 -19.13 -22.51 -5.02
CA ASN A 162 -18.33 -23.05 -6.12
C ASN A 162 -17.53 -21.96 -6.86
N VAL A 163 -17.83 -20.68 -6.60
CA VAL A 163 -17.18 -19.53 -7.23
C VAL A 163 -16.29 -18.86 -6.20
N THR A 164 -14.99 -18.77 -6.48
CA THR A 164 -14.10 -17.97 -5.63
C THR A 164 -14.44 -16.50 -5.79
N LYS A 165 -14.97 -15.91 -4.72
CA LYS A 165 -15.34 -14.51 -4.69
C LYS A 165 -14.12 -13.61 -4.55
N VAL A 166 -14.36 -12.35 -4.87
CA VAL A 166 -13.39 -11.27 -4.80
C VAL A 166 -13.87 -10.18 -3.85
N THR A 167 -12.99 -9.23 -3.58
CA THR A 167 -13.35 -7.96 -2.96
C THR A 167 -12.56 -6.84 -3.64
N TYR A 168 -13.01 -5.61 -3.46
CA TYR A 168 -12.27 -4.42 -3.89
C TYR A 168 -12.36 -3.33 -2.82
N THR A 169 -11.29 -2.56 -2.67
CA THR A 169 -11.24 -1.44 -1.72
C THR A 169 -10.06 -0.52 -2.01
N GLY A 170 -10.10 0.71 -1.46
CA GLY A 170 -8.97 1.63 -1.47
C GLY A 170 -7.72 0.93 -0.91
N SER A 171 -6.61 1.03 -1.64
CA SER A 171 -5.39 0.24 -1.35
C SER A 171 -4.14 1.10 -1.40
N ASP A 172 -4.28 2.30 -0.85
CA ASP A 172 -3.27 3.35 -0.83
C ASP A 172 -2.33 3.21 0.37
N ILE A 173 -2.67 2.36 1.32
CA ILE A 173 -1.86 2.07 2.50
C ILE A 173 -1.97 0.61 2.91
N PHE A 174 -0.84 -0.06 3.13
CA PHE A 174 -0.79 -1.37 3.77
C PHE A 174 0.62 -1.67 4.29
N TYR A 175 0.70 -2.50 5.33
CA TYR A 175 1.97 -2.98 5.90
C TYR A 175 2.09 -4.50 5.77
N ILE A 176 3.28 -4.97 5.40
CA ILE A 176 3.62 -6.39 5.32
C ILE A 176 4.76 -6.69 6.29
N PRO A 177 4.59 -7.64 7.23
CA PRO A 177 5.65 -8.10 8.11
C PRO A 177 6.65 -8.99 7.35
N LYS A 178 7.90 -9.02 7.82
CA LYS A 178 9.02 -9.73 7.19
C LYS A 178 8.72 -11.20 6.93
N GLU A 179 8.02 -11.86 7.85
CA GLU A 179 7.64 -13.27 7.78
C GLU A 179 6.79 -13.58 6.54
N LYS A 180 6.12 -12.58 5.96
CA LYS A 180 5.26 -12.70 4.78
C LYS A 180 5.95 -12.26 3.50
N PHE A 181 7.20 -11.81 3.53
CA PHE A 181 7.90 -11.26 2.36
C PHE A 181 7.98 -12.24 1.20
N ALA A 182 8.34 -13.51 1.42
CA ALA A 182 8.46 -14.49 0.34
C ALA A 182 7.13 -14.69 -0.40
N SER A 183 6.04 -14.90 0.35
CA SER A 183 4.70 -15.06 -0.21
C SER A 183 4.21 -13.78 -0.90
N CYS A 184 4.36 -12.63 -0.25
CA CYS A 184 3.98 -11.33 -0.79
C CYS A 184 4.72 -11.05 -2.11
N TYR A 185 6.04 -11.25 -2.12
CA TYR A 185 6.89 -11.10 -3.29
C TYR A 185 6.41 -11.97 -4.46
N TYR A 186 6.20 -13.26 -4.21
CA TYR A 186 5.81 -14.23 -5.22
C TYR A 186 4.42 -13.94 -5.83
N ILE A 187 3.44 -13.56 -5.00
CA ILE A 187 2.07 -13.26 -5.43
C ILE A 187 2.00 -11.89 -6.12
N ASN A 188 2.66 -10.85 -5.58
CA ASN A 188 2.71 -9.52 -6.20
C ASN A 188 3.27 -9.57 -7.61
N ARG A 189 4.33 -10.34 -7.86
CA ARG A 189 4.91 -10.53 -9.20
C ARG A 189 3.88 -11.09 -10.19
N ARG A 190 3.03 -12.02 -9.74
CA ARG A 190 1.96 -12.59 -10.56
C ARG A 190 0.83 -11.60 -10.80
N MET A 191 0.36 -10.92 -9.76
CA MET A 191 -0.61 -9.82 -9.90
C MET A 191 -0.14 -8.78 -10.92
N ARG A 192 1.14 -8.40 -10.85
CA ARG A 192 1.76 -7.47 -11.79
C ARG A 192 1.83 -8.00 -13.22
N ARG A 193 2.18 -9.29 -13.41
CA ARG A 193 2.23 -9.97 -14.72
C ARG A 193 0.86 -9.98 -15.39
N TYR A 194 -0.20 -10.20 -14.61
CA TYR A 194 -1.59 -10.17 -15.08
C TYR A 194 -2.19 -8.76 -15.13
N ARG A 195 -1.43 -7.73 -14.73
CA ARG A 195 -1.89 -6.33 -14.69
C ARG A 195 -3.18 -6.18 -13.86
N VAL A 196 -3.24 -6.83 -12.70
CA VAL A 196 -4.35 -6.70 -11.77
C VAL A 196 -4.27 -5.32 -11.12
N PHE A 197 -5.36 -4.56 -11.20
CA PHE A 197 -5.44 -3.19 -10.69
C PHE A 197 -5.37 -3.16 -9.16
N LEU A 198 -4.71 -2.16 -8.56
CA LEU A 198 -4.39 -2.11 -7.13
C LEU A 198 -5.57 -2.37 -6.20
N GLU A 199 -6.74 -1.79 -6.49
CA GLU A 199 -7.92 -1.89 -5.61
C GLU A 199 -8.52 -3.30 -5.59
N ILE A 200 -8.07 -4.18 -6.49
CA ILE A 200 -8.35 -5.62 -6.49
C ILE A 200 -7.11 -6.37 -6.00
N ALA A 201 -5.93 -6.03 -6.54
CA ALA A 201 -4.71 -6.76 -6.30
C ALA A 201 -4.38 -6.79 -4.81
N VAL A 202 -4.33 -5.64 -4.14
CA VAL A 202 -3.92 -5.56 -2.73
C VAL A 202 -4.85 -6.36 -1.82
N PRO A 203 -6.18 -6.16 -1.80
CA PRO A 203 -7.03 -6.96 -0.92
C PRO A 203 -6.95 -8.46 -1.24
N MET A 204 -6.82 -8.84 -2.53
CA MET A 204 -6.65 -10.25 -2.89
C MET A 204 -5.26 -10.82 -2.48
N ILE A 205 -4.19 -10.02 -2.55
CA ILE A 205 -2.86 -10.38 -2.04
C ILE A 205 -2.99 -10.64 -0.54
N LEU A 206 -3.51 -9.66 0.22
CA LEU A 206 -3.61 -9.76 1.67
C LEU A 206 -4.51 -10.91 2.11
N ALA A 207 -5.63 -11.14 1.42
CA ALA A 207 -6.51 -12.29 1.63
C ALA A 207 -5.85 -13.65 1.36
N GLY A 208 -4.78 -13.69 0.58
CA GLY A 208 -3.97 -14.89 0.41
C GLY A 208 -2.80 -15.00 1.40
N LEU A 209 -2.35 -13.89 2.00
CA LEU A 209 -1.25 -13.90 2.95
C LEU A 209 -1.70 -14.28 4.37
N ASP A 210 -2.91 -13.90 4.75
CA ASP A 210 -3.46 -14.20 6.07
C ASP A 210 -5.00 -14.22 6.10
N THR A 211 -5.55 -14.63 7.23
CA THR A 211 -7.01 -14.58 7.48
C THR A 211 -7.44 -13.18 7.92
N ASN A 212 -8.69 -12.80 7.65
CA ASN A 212 -9.24 -11.49 8.05
C ASN A 212 -9.09 -11.21 9.56
N LYS A 213 -9.16 -12.25 10.39
CA LYS A 213 -9.00 -12.15 11.85
C LYS A 213 -7.59 -11.72 12.29
N ASN A 214 -6.58 -12.00 11.46
CA ASN A 214 -5.18 -11.67 11.72
C ASN A 214 -4.75 -10.34 11.11
N ILE A 215 -5.62 -9.69 10.32
CA ILE A 215 -5.37 -8.35 9.81
C ILE A 215 -5.63 -7.34 10.92
N GLN A 216 -4.65 -6.49 11.19
CA GLN A 216 -4.86 -5.35 12.06
C GLN A 216 -5.41 -4.18 11.24
N LYS A 217 -6.61 -3.73 11.60
CA LYS A 217 -7.26 -2.62 10.90
C LYS A 217 -6.61 -1.28 11.24
N LEU A 218 -6.24 -0.52 10.21
CA LEU A 218 -5.90 0.89 10.30
C LEU A 218 -7.19 1.70 10.23
N ASN A 219 -7.39 2.60 11.18
CA ASN A 219 -8.58 3.45 11.19
C ASN A 219 -8.40 4.60 10.19
N GLY A 220 -8.91 4.42 8.98
CA GLY A 220 -8.74 5.34 7.86
C GLY A 220 -10.02 6.00 7.41
N TYR A 221 -9.89 7.16 6.77
CA TYR A 221 -10.98 7.79 6.04
C TYR A 221 -10.63 7.98 4.57
N TYR A 222 -11.46 7.41 3.70
CA TYR A 222 -11.42 7.60 2.25
C TYR A 222 -12.53 8.56 1.83
N GLU A 223 -12.14 9.78 1.44
CA GLU A 223 -13.03 10.78 0.85
C GLU A 223 -13.07 10.62 -0.67
N TRP A 224 -14.13 9.97 -1.15
CA TRP A 224 -14.40 9.84 -2.58
C TRP A 224 -15.08 11.13 -3.09
N ASN A 225 -14.79 11.57 -4.32
CA ASN A 225 -15.34 12.79 -4.96
C ASN A 225 -14.59 14.13 -4.73
N LYS A 226 -13.25 14.08 -4.66
CA LYS A 226 -12.34 15.23 -4.88
C LYS A 226 -12.36 16.35 -3.83
N LYS A 227 -12.57 16.06 -2.54
CA LYS A 227 -12.32 17.05 -1.46
C LYS A 227 -11.12 16.66 -0.59
N PRO A 228 -9.86 16.84 -1.07
CA PRO A 228 -8.69 16.82 -0.18
C PRO A 228 -8.71 17.95 0.86
N LEU A 229 -9.76 18.79 0.87
CA LEU A 229 -9.92 20.00 1.66
C LEU A 229 -10.57 19.75 3.03
N ASN A 230 -11.19 18.59 3.25
CA ASN A 230 -12.05 18.34 4.41
C ASN A 230 -11.45 17.37 5.43
N TYR A 231 -10.15 17.09 5.34
CA TYR A 231 -9.52 16.09 6.20
C TYR A 231 -9.61 16.46 7.69
N ASP A 232 -9.73 17.75 8.00
CA ASP A 232 -9.87 18.30 9.34
C ASP A 232 -11.16 17.88 10.04
N LEU A 233 -12.23 17.59 9.30
CA LEU A 233 -13.52 17.17 9.86
C LEU A 233 -13.42 15.85 10.63
N ASN A 234 -12.62 14.91 10.13
CA ASN A 234 -12.44 13.57 10.72
C ASN A 234 -11.08 13.42 11.43
N TYR A 235 -10.25 14.47 11.43
CA TYR A 235 -8.84 14.40 11.79
C TYR A 235 -8.56 13.78 13.16
N LYS A 236 -9.37 14.07 14.18
CA LYS A 236 -9.15 13.55 15.54
C LYS A 236 -9.40 12.04 15.67
N GLN A 237 -10.21 11.46 14.78
CA GLN A 237 -10.72 10.10 14.92
C GLN A 237 -10.03 9.11 13.98
N ILE A 238 -9.04 9.52 13.20
CA ILE A 238 -8.43 8.70 12.14
C ILE A 238 -6.92 8.60 12.31
N ASP A 239 -6.37 7.46 11.94
CA ASP A 239 -4.93 7.21 11.80
C ASP A 239 -4.42 7.73 10.45
N PHE A 240 -5.25 7.74 9.40
CA PHE A 240 -4.89 8.32 8.11
C PHE A 240 -6.10 8.87 7.33
N PHE A 241 -5.82 9.75 6.37
CA PHE A 241 -6.79 10.33 5.44
C PHE A 241 -6.33 10.17 3.99
N HIS A 242 -7.26 9.77 3.13
CA HIS A 242 -7.10 9.72 1.69
C HIS A 242 -8.29 10.42 1.00
N PRO A 243 -8.10 11.20 -0.08
CA PRO A 243 -6.83 11.66 -0.61
C PRO A 243 -6.39 12.97 0.08
N PHE A 244 -5.13 13.08 0.48
CA PHE A 244 -4.49 14.31 0.92
C PHE A 244 -3.30 14.65 0.03
N LYS A 245 -3.43 15.68 -0.81
CA LYS A 245 -2.35 16.07 -1.74
C LYS A 245 -1.52 17.20 -1.17
N LEU A 246 -0.23 16.93 -0.89
CA LEU A 246 0.72 17.96 -0.45
C LEU A 246 0.82 19.13 -1.43
N SER A 247 0.62 18.91 -2.72
CA SER A 247 0.57 19.98 -3.74
C SER A 247 -0.61 20.95 -3.58
N LYS A 248 -1.54 20.69 -2.65
CA LYS A 248 -2.67 21.56 -2.32
C LYS A 248 -2.45 22.35 -1.03
N ILE A 249 -1.29 22.23 -0.37
CA ILE A 249 -0.99 22.93 0.89
C ILE A 249 -0.93 24.46 0.71
N ASP A 250 -0.63 24.94 -0.49
CA ASP A 250 -0.63 26.37 -0.82
C ASP A 250 -2.05 26.97 -0.83
N ASN A 251 -3.10 26.14 -0.85
CA ASN A 251 -4.44 26.62 -0.58
C ASN A 251 -4.54 27.03 0.90
N TYR A 252 -4.89 28.29 1.15
CA TYR A 252 -4.89 28.87 2.49
C TYR A 252 -5.63 28.02 3.53
N ASN A 253 -6.82 27.51 3.22
CA ASN A 253 -7.60 26.72 4.18
C ASN A 253 -6.95 25.37 4.46
N VAL A 254 -6.45 24.68 3.42
CA VAL A 254 -5.75 23.41 3.55
C VAL A 254 -4.46 23.57 4.35
N GLY A 255 -3.63 24.55 3.97
CA GLY A 255 -2.37 24.84 4.64
C GLY A 255 -2.57 25.27 6.08
N ARG A 256 -3.51 26.18 6.36
CA ARG A 256 -3.86 26.60 7.72
C ARG A 256 -4.28 25.42 8.57
N ASN A 257 -5.20 24.59 8.08
CA ASN A 257 -5.64 23.42 8.82
C ASN A 257 -4.49 22.42 9.01
N TYR A 258 -3.62 22.25 8.00
CA TYR A 258 -2.52 21.28 8.04
C TYR A 258 -1.51 21.68 9.10
N CYS A 259 -1.14 22.95 9.13
CA CYS A 259 -0.31 23.51 10.18
C CYS A 259 -0.99 23.36 11.55
N LYS A 260 -2.24 23.79 11.69
CA LYS A 260 -2.98 23.80 12.97
C LYS A 260 -3.14 22.41 13.57
N ASN A 261 -3.45 21.41 12.75
CA ASN A 261 -3.82 20.07 13.21
C ASN A 261 -2.65 19.09 13.11
N TYR A 262 -2.07 18.94 11.92
CA TYR A 262 -1.06 17.89 11.66
C TYR A 262 0.34 18.28 12.13
N VAL A 263 0.83 19.45 11.73
CA VAL A 263 2.20 19.87 12.04
C VAL A 263 2.40 20.08 13.53
N VAL A 264 1.43 20.73 14.20
CA VAL A 264 1.45 20.92 15.65
C VAL A 264 1.51 19.57 16.38
N GLU A 265 0.61 18.63 16.07
CA GLU A 265 0.62 17.29 16.69
C GLU A 265 1.92 16.53 16.36
N TYR A 266 2.41 16.62 15.13
CA TYR A 266 3.67 15.98 14.71
C TYR A 266 4.84 16.45 15.57
N PHE A 267 4.99 17.76 15.79
CA PHE A 267 6.07 18.27 16.63
C PHE A 267 5.95 17.80 18.07
N PHE A 268 4.78 17.90 18.69
CA PHE A 268 4.58 17.42 20.07
C PHE A 268 4.96 15.93 20.21
N ASN A 269 4.47 15.07 19.31
CA ASN A 269 4.75 13.64 19.36
C ASN A 269 6.19 13.28 18.97
N SER A 270 6.89 14.14 18.24
CA SER A 270 8.29 13.92 17.85
C SER A 270 9.27 14.29 18.96
N PHE A 271 8.98 15.35 19.73
CA PHE A 271 9.84 15.80 20.84
C PHE A 271 9.71 14.95 22.11
N GLU A 272 8.55 14.37 22.39
CA GLU A 272 8.41 13.40 23.49
C GLU A 272 9.35 12.19 23.33
N ASN A 273 9.71 11.82 22.10
CA ASN A 273 10.62 10.70 21.82
C ASN A 273 12.10 11.02 22.00
N LEU A 274 12.45 12.30 22.24
CA LEU A 274 13.83 12.73 22.51
C LEU A 274 14.10 12.85 24.03
N LEU A 275 13.07 12.68 24.86
CA LEU A 275 13.13 12.80 26.33
C LEU A 275 13.02 11.45 27.06
N VAL A 276 13.06 10.34 26.33
CA VAL A 276 13.12 8.95 26.83
C VAL A 276 14.37 8.29 26.28
#